data_AF-A0A8X6IW46-F1
#
_entry.id   AF-A0A8X6IW46-F1
#
_cell.length_a   1.000
_cell.length_b   1.000
_cell.length_c   1.000
_cell.angle_alpha   90.00
_cell.angle_beta   90.00
_cell.angle_gamma   90.00
#
_symmetry.space_group_name_H-M   'P 1'
#
loop_
_entity.id
_entity.type
_entity.pdbx_description
1 polymer ?
#
loop_
_entity_poly.entity_id
_entity_poly.type
_entity_poly.pdbx_seq_one_letter_code
_entity_poly.pdbx_strand_id
1 'polypeptide(L)'
;MSKDCSSINDAVSNAVKISASKLSPWQNLDAMKSFFFPSLNFAMRTAQFPKGDWLKVQQSTTKEIKDVLSLPTNASVSYLHGDRFKGGCGVPEATRDSDFYLVDTAFKLLTSTDEEVVVKALGQLVKTVRHRLQREPTNGDLASFLSGSMEGKFRETTNAVQNTWTLAIMAARRQNLTWTFSEDQPSISFDGTTITGSDRKKLLKSLHQAAKVSHIEKLLSMRSQGKAMECVAAHPASSHFISNGKFTRFADWRFVHSARLNLLPVNGAKQWVDPSAKRCRRCGAPNETLPHVVNHCKVHSAAWQKRHNAIQERIRKVIAFSGQVISVNRAVGETRLRPDIVASIEGKVFIIDITIPFENRLTAFQEARRMKNKKYEPLINYFKNQGASEVFIVPIVVRSLGAWDVANDDFLRLIATKSYLALLRKLCCSDAIRWSRDIYIEHITGHRQYGNIEQGEVEGAIEGTHL
;
A
#
# COMPACT_ATOMS: atom_id res chain seq x y z
N MET A 1 12.40 -12.46 27.73
CA MET A 1 11.07 -11.98 28.15
C MET A 1 11.08 -10.47 28.07
N SER A 2 10.28 -9.88 27.18
CA SER A 2 10.18 -8.42 27.01
C SER A 2 9.71 -7.82 28.33
N LYS A 3 10.42 -6.83 28.87
CA LYS A 3 9.86 -6.01 29.95
C LYS A 3 8.59 -5.38 29.39
N ASP A 4 7.46 -5.63 30.04
CA ASP A 4 6.22 -4.93 29.75
C ASP A 4 6.47 -3.42 29.84
N CYS A 5 5.78 -2.64 29.01
CA CYS A 5 5.91 -1.19 28.97
C CYS A 5 5.48 -0.58 30.31
N SER A 6 6.42 -0.40 31.25
CA SER A 6 6.18 0.12 32.59
C SER A 6 5.61 1.55 32.60
N SER A 7 5.89 2.33 31.56
CA SER A 7 5.35 3.68 31.39
C SER A 7 5.23 4.07 29.93
N ILE A 8 4.34 5.03 29.63
CA ILE A 8 4.17 5.58 28.28
C ILE A 8 5.45 6.26 27.76
N ASN A 9 6.24 6.84 28.66
CA ASN A 9 7.54 7.43 28.30
C ASN A 9 8.53 6.36 27.85
N ASP A 10 8.50 5.17 28.43
CA ASP A 10 9.33 4.03 27.99
C ASP A 10 8.92 3.56 26.60
N ALA A 11 7.62 3.48 26.30
CA ALA A 11 7.13 3.18 24.95
C ALA A 11 7.67 4.20 23.93
N VAL A 12 7.53 5.50 24.22
CA VAL A 12 8.03 6.56 23.35
C VAL A 12 9.55 6.45 23.16
N SER A 13 10.30 6.25 24.24
CA SER A 13 11.75 6.06 24.19
C SER A 13 12.15 4.85 23.33
N ASN A 14 11.43 3.73 23.45
CA ASN A 14 11.69 2.52 22.69
C ASN A 14 11.40 2.71 21.20
N ALA A 15 10.32 3.40 20.84
CA ALA A 15 10.01 3.75 19.45
C ALA A 15 11.14 4.59 18.82
N VAL A 16 11.64 5.60 19.53
CA VAL A 16 12.76 6.44 19.09
C VAL A 16 14.05 5.61 18.94
N LYS A 17 14.36 4.73 19.89
CA LYS A 17 15.54 3.84 19.82
C LYS A 17 15.49 2.90 18.61
N ILE A 18 14.32 2.33 18.29
CA ILE A 18 14.15 1.50 17.10
C ILE A 18 14.37 2.35 15.85
N SER A 19 13.73 3.52 15.76
CA SER A 19 13.87 4.46 14.65
C SER A 19 15.32 4.87 14.38
N ALA A 20 16.07 5.19 15.45
CA ALA A 20 17.47 5.60 15.39
C ALA A 20 18.47 4.44 15.20
N SER A 21 18.01 3.19 15.18
CA SER A 21 18.88 2.03 14.99
C SER A 21 19.53 2.01 13.60
N LYS A 22 20.68 1.34 13.47
CA LYS A 22 21.40 1.15 12.20
C LYS A 22 20.75 0.12 11.27
N LEU A 23 19.48 -0.23 11.49
CA LEU A 23 18.73 -1.13 10.62
C LEU A 23 18.46 -0.47 9.27
N SER A 24 18.29 -1.29 8.23
CA SER A 24 17.76 -0.78 6.97
C SER A 24 16.34 -0.21 7.16
N PRO A 25 15.90 0.76 6.34
CA PRO A 25 14.60 1.41 6.53
C PRO A 25 13.40 0.44 6.59
N TRP A 26 13.40 -0.61 5.77
CA TRP A 26 12.33 -1.62 5.81
C TRP A 26 12.42 -2.55 7.02
N GLN A 27 13.63 -2.88 7.50
CA GLN A 27 13.81 -3.63 8.75
C GLN A 27 13.37 -2.80 9.96
N ASN A 28 13.62 -1.50 9.95
CA ASN A 28 13.14 -0.58 10.97
C ASN A 28 11.60 -0.57 11.04
N LEU A 29 10.95 -0.40 9.88
CA LEU A 29 9.50 -0.46 9.76
C LEU A 29 8.96 -1.83 10.21
N ASP A 30 9.64 -2.93 9.87
CA ASP A 30 9.26 -4.27 10.31
C ASP A 30 9.42 -4.44 11.82
N ALA A 31 10.51 -3.96 12.42
CA ALA A 31 10.74 -4.01 13.85
C ALA A 31 9.65 -3.24 14.63
N MET A 32 9.23 -2.09 14.11
CA MET A 32 8.10 -1.35 14.68
C MET A 32 6.82 -2.20 14.69
N LYS A 33 6.50 -2.86 13.57
CA LYS A 33 5.27 -3.67 13.43
C LYS A 33 5.32 -5.00 14.20
N SER A 34 6.49 -5.63 14.27
CA SER A 34 6.67 -7.00 14.76
C SER A 34 7.08 -7.06 16.23
N PHE A 35 7.69 -6.00 16.77
CA PHE A 35 8.13 -5.96 18.17
C PHE A 35 7.50 -4.82 18.97
N PHE A 36 7.54 -3.59 18.43
CA PHE A 36 7.06 -2.43 19.18
C PHE A 36 5.55 -2.45 19.43
N PHE A 37 4.72 -2.46 18.39
CA PHE A 37 3.26 -2.47 18.59
C PHE A 37 2.77 -3.68 19.38
N PRO A 38 3.25 -4.92 19.11
CA PRO A 38 2.87 -6.08 19.92
C PRO A 38 3.20 -5.95 21.41
N SER A 39 4.27 -5.24 21.78
CA SER A 39 4.62 -4.99 23.18
C SER A 39 3.59 -4.12 23.93
N LEU A 40 2.77 -3.36 23.21
CA LEU A 40 1.73 -2.51 23.80
C LEU A 40 0.42 -3.24 24.07
N ASN A 41 0.23 -4.43 23.48
CA ASN A 41 -1.04 -5.15 23.47
C ASN A 41 -1.58 -5.44 24.88
N PHE A 42 -0.72 -5.83 25.81
CA PHE A 42 -1.13 -6.16 27.17
C PHE A 42 -1.71 -4.92 27.88
N ALA A 43 -1.00 -3.80 27.84
CA ALA A 43 -1.43 -2.54 28.43
C ALA A 43 -2.72 -2.00 27.77
N MET A 44 -2.87 -2.18 26.46
CA MET A 44 -4.11 -1.82 25.74
C MET A 44 -5.30 -2.70 26.15
N ARG A 45 -5.11 -4.02 26.27
CA ARG A 45 -6.17 -4.97 26.65
C ARG A 45 -6.65 -4.78 28.09
N THR A 46 -5.74 -4.41 28.98
CA THR A 46 -6.01 -4.20 30.41
C THR A 46 -6.33 -2.74 30.75
N ALA A 47 -6.42 -1.87 29.75
CA ALA A 47 -6.76 -0.46 29.90
C ALA A 47 -5.86 0.31 30.88
N GLN A 48 -4.57 -0.04 30.97
CA GLN A 48 -3.64 0.56 31.94
C GLN A 48 -3.43 2.07 31.76
N PHE A 49 -3.58 2.56 30.52
CA PHE A 49 -3.37 3.95 30.18
C PHE A 49 -4.59 4.57 29.51
N PRO A 50 -4.91 5.84 29.81
CA PRO A 50 -5.99 6.57 29.16
C PRO A 50 -5.70 6.82 27.67
N LYS A 51 -6.76 7.13 26.92
CA LYS A 51 -6.68 7.40 25.48
C LYS A 51 -5.70 8.49 25.09
N GLY A 52 -5.60 9.54 25.91
CA GLY A 52 -4.69 10.66 25.69
C GLY A 52 -3.22 10.24 25.68
N ASP A 53 -2.85 9.20 26.41
CA ASP A 53 -1.48 8.69 26.41
C ASP A 53 -1.18 7.83 25.17
N TRP A 54 -2.13 7.02 24.72
CA TRP A 54 -2.02 6.34 23.43
C TRP A 54 -1.89 7.32 22.26
N LEU A 55 -2.51 8.50 22.35
CA LEU A 55 -2.34 9.57 21.38
C LEU A 55 -0.91 10.11 21.37
N LYS A 56 -0.25 10.28 22.52
CA LYS A 56 1.16 10.69 22.59
C LYS A 56 2.08 9.67 21.92
N VAL A 57 1.85 8.37 22.21
CA VAL A 57 2.59 7.27 21.55
C VAL A 57 2.37 7.30 20.04
N GLN A 58 1.12 7.45 19.60
CA GLN A 58 0.77 7.54 18.18
C GLN A 58 1.46 8.72 17.48
N GLN A 59 1.46 9.91 18.08
CA GLN A 59 2.10 11.09 17.49
C GLN A 59 3.61 10.91 17.35
N SER A 60 4.27 10.38 18.40
CA SER A 60 5.71 10.12 18.36
C SER A 60 6.06 9.07 17.30
N THR A 61 5.37 7.92 17.31
CA THR A 61 5.62 6.83 16.36
C THR A 61 5.33 7.24 14.92
N THR A 62 4.29 8.03 14.68
CA THR A 62 3.98 8.58 13.35
C THR A 62 5.12 9.44 12.82
N LYS A 63 5.71 10.28 13.68
CA LYS A 63 6.87 11.12 13.31
C LYS A 63 8.06 10.25 12.91
N GLU A 64 8.45 9.32 13.79
CA GLU A 64 9.58 8.42 13.54
C GLU A 64 9.40 7.59 12.25
N ILE A 65 8.20 7.06 12.01
CA ILE A 65 7.91 6.29 10.80
C ILE A 65 7.96 7.16 9.54
N LYS A 66 7.50 8.42 9.60
CA LYS A 66 7.64 9.36 8.48
C LYS A 66 9.12 9.63 8.18
N ASP A 67 9.95 9.79 9.20
CA ASP A 67 11.39 10.01 9.03
C ASP A 67 12.07 8.81 8.38
N VAL A 68 11.76 7.58 8.83
CA VAL A 68 12.23 6.33 8.20
C VAL A 68 11.84 6.26 6.73
N LEU A 69 10.60 6.65 6.39
CA LEU A 69 10.07 6.67 5.02
C LEU A 69 10.55 7.88 4.20
N SER A 70 11.33 8.80 4.77
CA SER A 70 11.75 10.06 4.14
C SER A 70 10.55 10.89 3.66
N LEU A 71 9.50 10.96 4.48
CA LEU A 71 8.25 11.66 4.21
C LEU A 71 8.16 12.99 4.98
N PRO A 72 7.67 14.07 4.36
CA PRO A 72 7.43 15.32 5.06
C PRO A 72 6.20 15.24 6.00
N THR A 73 6.05 16.24 6.87
CA THR A 73 4.97 16.33 7.86
C THR A 73 3.58 16.30 7.24
N ASN A 74 3.40 16.90 6.06
CA ASN A 74 2.13 16.93 5.31
C ASN A 74 1.80 15.61 4.57
N ALA A 75 2.63 14.58 4.68
CA ALA A 75 2.29 13.25 4.17
C ALA A 75 1.07 12.67 4.89
N SER A 76 0.15 12.08 4.12
CA SER A 76 -1.09 11.52 4.65
C SER A 76 -0.82 10.34 5.58
N VAL A 77 -1.37 10.39 6.79
CA VAL A 77 -1.31 9.27 7.75
C VAL A 77 -2.02 8.01 7.22
N SER A 78 -2.98 8.17 6.30
CA SER A 78 -3.63 7.04 5.63
C SER A 78 -2.65 6.19 4.81
N TYR A 79 -1.53 6.76 4.34
CA TYR A 79 -0.47 5.98 3.69
C TYR A 79 0.21 5.02 4.67
N LEU A 80 0.46 5.46 5.90
CA LEU A 80 1.14 4.68 6.94
C LEU A 80 0.27 3.51 7.40
N HIS A 81 -1.00 3.79 7.69
CA HIS A 81 -1.93 2.82 8.28
C HIS A 81 -2.70 1.98 7.25
N GLY A 82 -2.66 2.36 5.98
CA GLY A 82 -3.34 1.65 4.90
C GLY A 82 -2.82 0.24 4.64
N ASP A 83 -3.66 -0.59 4.02
CA ASP A 83 -3.34 -1.97 3.64
C ASP A 83 -2.06 -2.07 2.78
N ARG A 84 -1.12 -2.90 3.24
CA ARG A 84 0.15 -3.19 2.56
C ARG A 84 -0.02 -3.77 1.17
N PHE A 85 -1.07 -4.56 0.94
CA PHE A 85 -1.31 -5.19 -0.36
C PHE A 85 -1.90 -4.22 -1.37
N LYS A 86 -2.45 -3.09 -0.91
CA LYS A 86 -2.92 -1.96 -1.73
C LYS A 86 -1.95 -0.78 -1.73
N GLY A 87 -0.72 -0.98 -1.23
CA GLY A 87 0.38 -0.02 -1.29
C GLY A 87 0.56 0.90 -0.10
N GLY A 88 -0.22 0.76 0.97
CA GLY A 88 0.09 1.38 2.26
C GLY A 88 1.26 0.70 2.98
N CYS A 89 1.64 1.21 4.15
CA CYS A 89 2.72 0.62 4.96
C CYS A 89 2.23 -0.45 5.96
N GLY A 90 0.93 -0.48 6.24
CA GLY A 90 0.30 -1.44 7.16
C GLY A 90 0.74 -1.29 8.61
N VAL A 91 1.10 -0.08 9.03
CA VAL A 91 1.48 0.23 10.41
C VAL A 91 0.22 0.29 11.29
N PRO A 92 0.19 -0.38 12.45
CA PRO A 92 -0.92 -0.24 13.39
C PRO A 92 -1.09 1.20 13.91
N GLU A 93 -2.28 1.53 14.41
CA GLU A 93 -2.58 2.85 14.97
C GLU A 93 -2.83 2.67 16.47
N ALA A 94 -1.90 3.10 17.33
CA ALA A 94 -1.95 2.83 18.77
C ALA A 94 -3.25 3.33 19.42
N THR A 95 -3.73 4.50 18.98
CA THR A 95 -5.04 5.01 19.40
C THR A 95 -6.15 4.05 18.98
N ARG A 96 -6.23 3.63 17.73
CA ARG A 96 -7.34 2.78 17.27
C ARG A 96 -7.28 1.37 17.85
N ASP A 97 -6.10 0.79 17.89
CA ASP A 97 -5.84 -0.54 18.43
C ASP A 97 -6.24 -0.64 19.90
N SER A 98 -6.02 0.42 20.70
CA SER A 98 -6.46 0.44 22.09
C SER A 98 -7.97 0.20 22.22
N ASP A 99 -8.79 0.73 21.30
CA ASP A 99 -10.24 0.49 21.30
C ASP A 99 -10.57 -0.93 20.86
N PHE A 100 -9.90 -1.41 19.81
CA PHE A 100 -10.09 -2.77 19.31
C PHE A 100 -9.80 -3.82 20.37
N TYR A 101 -8.75 -3.63 21.16
CA TYR A 101 -8.41 -4.54 22.26
C TYR A 101 -9.44 -4.55 23.38
N LEU A 102 -10.03 -3.39 23.73
CA LEU A 102 -11.08 -3.32 24.75
C LEU A 102 -12.36 -4.04 24.30
N VAL A 103 -12.77 -3.82 23.05
CA VAL A 103 -13.92 -4.50 22.45
C VAL A 103 -13.68 -6.00 22.32
N ASP A 104 -12.49 -6.39 21.82
CA ASP A 104 -12.12 -7.81 21.66
C ASP A 104 -12.10 -8.55 23.01
N THR A 105 -11.61 -7.91 24.07
CA THR A 105 -11.64 -8.49 25.42
C THR A 105 -13.07 -8.65 25.92
N ALA A 106 -13.92 -7.62 25.81
CA ALA A 106 -15.32 -7.70 26.24
C ALA A 106 -16.10 -8.77 25.46
N PHE A 107 -15.92 -8.84 24.14
CA PHE A 107 -16.57 -9.84 23.30
C PHE A 107 -16.14 -11.26 23.72
N LYS A 108 -14.84 -11.46 23.92
CA LYS A 108 -14.29 -12.77 24.30
C LYS A 108 -14.71 -13.24 25.68
N LEU A 109 -15.05 -12.35 26.62
CA LEU A 109 -15.63 -12.70 27.91
C LEU A 109 -17.06 -13.22 27.75
N LEU A 110 -17.88 -12.55 26.94
CA LEU A 110 -19.27 -12.97 26.69
C LEU A 110 -19.37 -14.21 25.79
N THR A 111 -18.37 -14.47 24.96
CA THR A 111 -18.31 -15.63 24.06
C THR A 111 -17.24 -16.64 24.51
N SER A 112 -16.96 -16.71 25.81
CA SER A 112 -15.98 -17.67 26.33
C SER A 112 -16.43 -19.10 26.06
N THR A 113 -15.48 -20.02 25.90
CA THR A 113 -15.76 -21.46 25.85
C THR A 113 -16.04 -22.03 27.24
N ASP A 114 -15.67 -21.29 28.28
CA ASP A 114 -15.93 -21.59 29.68
C ASP A 114 -17.26 -20.94 30.09
N GLU A 115 -18.24 -21.78 30.40
CA GLU A 115 -19.60 -21.36 30.76
C GLU A 115 -19.64 -20.51 32.04
N GLU A 116 -18.78 -20.79 33.03
CA GLU A 116 -18.74 -19.98 34.25
C GLU A 116 -18.27 -18.56 33.97
N VAL A 117 -17.30 -18.41 33.05
CA VAL A 117 -16.82 -17.09 32.62
C VAL A 117 -17.95 -16.32 31.92
N VAL A 118 -18.72 -16.98 31.05
CA VAL A 118 -19.88 -16.37 30.37
C VAL A 118 -20.92 -15.91 31.39
N VAL A 119 -21.32 -16.79 32.31
CA VAL A 119 -22.34 -16.49 33.34
C VAL A 119 -21.90 -15.32 34.21
N LYS A 120 -20.65 -15.30 34.68
CA LYS A 120 -20.10 -14.20 35.49
C LYS A 120 -20.00 -12.90 34.69
N ALA A 121 -19.54 -12.96 33.45
CA ALA A 121 -19.40 -11.79 32.57
C ALA A 121 -20.76 -11.16 32.25
N LEU A 122 -21.73 -11.98 31.82
CA LEU A 122 -23.10 -11.54 31.55
C LEU A 122 -23.76 -10.99 32.82
N GLY A 123 -23.58 -11.65 33.97
CA GLY A 123 -24.07 -11.15 35.25
C GLY A 123 -23.50 -9.78 35.63
N GLN A 124 -22.21 -9.53 35.38
CA GLN A 124 -21.59 -8.21 35.61
C GLN A 124 -22.10 -7.15 34.63
N LEU A 125 -22.30 -7.52 33.36
CA LEU A 125 -22.87 -6.63 32.34
C LEU A 125 -24.30 -6.22 32.73
N VAL A 126 -25.17 -7.20 33.01
CA VAL A 126 -26.55 -6.99 33.44
C VAL A 126 -26.62 -6.11 34.68
N LYS A 127 -25.78 -6.35 35.69
CA LYS A 127 -25.69 -5.47 36.88
C LYS A 127 -25.33 -4.02 36.51
N THR A 128 -24.37 -3.84 35.59
CA THR A 128 -23.95 -2.50 35.13
C THR A 128 -25.08 -1.79 34.39
N VAL A 129 -25.81 -2.49 33.51
CA VAL A 129 -26.93 -1.91 32.75
C VAL A 129 -28.13 -1.64 33.64
N ARG A 130 -28.49 -2.57 34.54
CA ARG A 130 -29.54 -2.40 35.54
C ARG A 130 -29.31 -1.16 36.38
N HIS A 131 -28.08 -0.94 36.83
CA HIS A 131 -27.72 0.24 37.61
C HIS A 131 -27.92 1.56 36.82
N ARG A 132 -27.74 1.57 35.50
CA ARG A 132 -28.03 2.77 34.68
C ARG A 132 -29.51 2.95 34.38
N LEU A 133 -30.21 1.88 34.03
CA LEU A 133 -31.62 1.96 33.62
C LEU A 133 -32.59 2.03 34.80
N GLN A 134 -32.15 1.60 35.98
CA GLN A 134 -32.97 1.45 37.19
C GLN A 134 -34.17 0.51 36.97
N ARG A 135 -33.96 -0.54 36.16
CA ARG A 135 -34.90 -1.64 35.87
C ARG A 135 -34.15 -2.86 35.34
N GLU A 136 -34.82 -4.01 35.27
CA GLU A 136 -34.26 -5.19 34.60
C GLU A 136 -34.01 -4.92 33.10
N PRO A 137 -32.79 -5.18 32.59
CA PRO A 137 -32.44 -4.95 31.20
C PRO A 137 -32.87 -6.11 30.29
N THR A 138 -33.33 -5.77 29.09
CA THR A 138 -33.60 -6.71 27.99
C THR A 138 -32.35 -6.92 27.13
N ASN A 139 -32.35 -7.94 26.28
CA ASN A 139 -31.29 -8.13 25.26
C ASN A 139 -31.12 -6.91 24.35
N GLY A 140 -32.21 -6.20 24.03
CA GLY A 140 -32.16 -4.93 23.31
C GLY A 140 -31.45 -3.83 24.09
N ASP A 141 -31.64 -3.77 25.42
CA ASP A 141 -30.94 -2.82 26.28
C ASP A 141 -29.44 -3.12 26.38
N LEU A 142 -29.07 -4.40 26.51
CA LEU A 142 -27.67 -4.83 26.53
C LEU A 142 -26.96 -4.49 25.20
N ALA A 143 -27.62 -4.77 24.08
CA ALA A 143 -27.16 -4.42 22.73
C ALA A 143 -26.97 -2.91 22.57
N SER A 144 -27.98 -2.12 22.93
CA SER A 144 -27.97 -0.66 22.84
C SER A 144 -26.87 -0.04 23.71
N PHE A 145 -26.71 -0.56 24.94
CA PHE A 145 -25.66 -0.15 25.85
C PHE A 145 -24.26 -0.43 25.29
N LEU A 146 -23.98 -1.67 24.87
CA LEU A 146 -22.67 -2.06 24.33
C LEU A 146 -22.34 -1.37 22.99
N SER A 147 -23.35 -1.00 22.21
CA SER A 147 -23.22 -0.17 21.00
C SER A 147 -22.92 1.30 21.31
N GLY A 148 -23.02 1.72 22.57
CA GLY A 148 -22.75 3.09 22.99
C GLY A 148 -23.87 4.07 22.69
N SER A 149 -25.12 3.63 22.75
CA SER A 149 -26.28 4.51 22.69
C SER A 149 -26.22 5.60 23.76
N MET A 150 -26.62 6.81 23.37
CA MET A 150 -26.72 8.01 24.22
C MET A 150 -28.18 8.49 24.31
N GLU A 151 -29.13 7.57 24.27
CA GLU A 151 -30.55 7.87 24.36
C GLU A 151 -31.09 7.65 25.78
N GLY A 152 -32.03 8.52 26.18
CA GLY A 152 -32.71 8.46 27.48
C GLY A 152 -31.75 8.36 28.67
N LYS A 153 -32.05 7.44 29.59
CA LYS A 153 -31.29 7.24 30.84
C LYS A 153 -29.80 6.93 30.65
N PHE A 154 -29.38 6.42 29.49
CA PHE A 154 -27.96 6.17 29.21
C PHE A 154 -27.14 7.46 29.04
N ARG A 155 -27.79 8.59 28.73
CA ARG A 155 -27.17 9.92 28.66
C ARG A 155 -27.11 10.62 30.01
N GLU A 156 -28.11 10.40 30.85
CA GLU A 156 -28.32 11.13 32.11
C GLU A 156 -27.47 10.59 33.26
N THR A 157 -27.09 9.31 33.25
CA THR A 157 -26.27 8.69 34.28
C THR A 157 -24.83 8.43 33.83
N THR A 158 -23.88 9.18 34.40
CA THR A 158 -22.44 8.88 34.27
C THR A 158 -22.03 7.82 35.30
N ASN A 159 -21.33 6.76 34.87
CA ASN A 159 -20.79 5.78 35.82
C ASN A 159 -19.65 6.40 36.61
N ALA A 160 -19.74 6.35 37.93
CA ALA A 160 -18.64 6.72 38.84
C ALA A 160 -17.49 5.70 38.82
N VAL A 161 -17.74 4.46 38.37
CA VAL A 161 -16.76 3.36 38.38
C VAL A 161 -16.42 2.92 36.95
N GLN A 162 -15.12 2.96 36.62
CA GLN A 162 -14.60 2.37 35.39
C GLN A 162 -14.53 0.84 35.54
N ASN A 163 -15.15 0.14 34.60
CA ASN A 163 -15.05 -1.32 34.45
C ASN A 163 -14.91 -1.70 32.97
N THR A 164 -14.66 -2.99 32.70
CA THR A 164 -14.47 -3.54 31.35
C THR A 164 -15.59 -3.14 30.39
N TRP A 165 -16.85 -3.16 30.84
CA TRP A 165 -18.01 -2.82 30.03
C TRP A 165 -18.05 -1.34 29.67
N THR A 166 -17.84 -0.45 30.64
CA THR A 166 -17.81 1.00 30.38
C THR A 166 -16.72 1.40 29.38
N LEU A 167 -15.56 0.76 29.46
CA LEU A 167 -14.44 0.98 28.55
C LEU A 167 -14.75 0.44 27.15
N ALA A 168 -15.32 -0.76 27.06
CA ALA A 168 -15.73 -1.38 25.81
C ALA A 168 -16.78 -0.55 25.06
N ILE A 169 -17.71 0.09 25.77
CA ILE A 169 -18.73 0.96 25.17
C ILE A 169 -18.12 2.22 24.58
N MET A 170 -17.24 2.88 25.33
CA MET A 170 -16.53 4.06 24.84
C MET A 170 -15.71 3.72 23.58
N ALA A 171 -15.11 2.54 23.55
CA ALA A 171 -14.38 2.01 22.40
C ALA A 171 -15.32 1.69 21.23
N ALA A 172 -16.40 0.94 21.45
CA ALA A 172 -17.38 0.58 20.44
C ALA A 172 -17.99 1.82 19.78
N ARG A 173 -18.35 2.84 20.57
CA ARG A 173 -18.85 4.12 20.06
C ARG A 173 -17.85 4.83 19.17
N ARG A 174 -16.58 4.93 19.58
CA ARG A 174 -15.54 5.58 18.75
C ARG A 174 -15.27 4.83 17.44
N GLN A 175 -15.46 3.52 17.45
CA GLN A 175 -15.24 2.65 16.29
C GLN A 175 -16.53 2.38 15.50
N ASN A 176 -17.67 2.99 15.86
CA ASN A 176 -18.99 2.78 15.26
C ASN A 176 -19.39 1.29 15.16
N LEU A 177 -19.20 0.55 16.25
CA LEU A 177 -19.55 -0.88 16.32
C LEU A 177 -20.95 -1.07 16.88
N THR A 178 -21.74 -1.91 16.23
CA THR A 178 -23.08 -2.26 16.68
C THR A 178 -23.06 -3.65 17.30
N TRP A 179 -23.52 -3.76 18.54
CA TRP A 179 -23.72 -5.03 19.22
C TRP A 179 -25.17 -5.47 19.10
N THR A 180 -25.39 -6.76 18.95
CA THR A 180 -26.73 -7.37 19.01
C THR A 180 -26.69 -8.62 19.88
N PHE A 181 -27.84 -9.00 20.42
CA PHE A 181 -28.03 -10.22 21.20
C PHE A 181 -29.20 -11.00 20.60
N SER A 182 -28.94 -12.22 20.14
CA SER A 182 -29.96 -13.17 19.67
C SER A 182 -29.92 -14.38 20.58
N GLU A 183 -31.01 -14.70 21.28
CA GLU A 183 -31.05 -15.83 22.23
C GLU A 183 -29.85 -15.82 23.21
N ASP A 184 -29.59 -14.65 23.81
CA ASP A 184 -28.46 -14.39 24.72
C ASP A 184 -27.06 -14.52 24.11
N GLN A 185 -26.95 -14.79 22.81
CA GLN A 185 -25.67 -14.84 22.09
C GLN A 185 -25.31 -13.46 21.51
N PRO A 186 -24.16 -12.88 21.89
CA PRO A 186 -23.74 -11.58 21.36
C PRO A 186 -23.14 -11.71 19.95
N SER A 187 -23.35 -10.69 19.14
CA SER A 187 -22.62 -10.48 17.89
C SER A 187 -22.24 -9.02 17.71
N ILE A 188 -21.21 -8.75 16.90
CA ILE A 188 -20.75 -7.39 16.59
C ILE A 188 -20.77 -7.19 15.08
N SER A 189 -21.41 -6.10 14.65
CA SER A 189 -21.49 -5.68 13.25
C SER A 189 -20.74 -4.36 13.01
N PHE A 190 -20.01 -4.31 11.89
CA PHE A 190 -19.29 -3.13 11.39
C PHE A 190 -18.98 -3.29 9.89
N ASP A 191 -19.02 -2.20 9.12
CA ASP A 191 -18.68 -2.20 7.68
C ASP A 191 -19.32 -3.35 6.88
N GLY A 192 -20.59 -3.67 7.16
CA GLY A 192 -21.33 -4.77 6.52
C GLY A 192 -20.90 -6.19 6.92
N THR A 193 -19.96 -6.33 7.86
CA THR A 193 -19.50 -7.61 8.41
C THR A 193 -20.13 -7.84 9.78
N THR A 194 -20.60 -9.05 10.07
CA THR A 194 -21.07 -9.47 11.39
C THR A 194 -20.21 -10.61 11.92
N ILE A 195 -19.73 -10.47 13.16
CA ILE A 195 -18.94 -11.49 13.86
C ILE A 195 -19.76 -12.02 15.03
N THR A 196 -20.01 -13.32 15.03
CA THR A 196 -20.70 -14.05 16.10
C THR A 196 -19.71 -14.73 17.05
N GLY A 197 -20.21 -15.29 18.14
CA GLY A 197 -19.37 -16.00 19.12
C GLY A 197 -18.55 -17.16 18.54
N SER A 198 -19.07 -17.88 17.54
CA SER A 198 -18.34 -18.94 16.85
C SER A 198 -17.09 -18.43 16.13
N ASP A 199 -17.12 -17.16 15.68
CA ASP A 199 -16.04 -16.49 14.97
C ASP A 199 -15.22 -15.53 15.86
N ARG A 200 -15.31 -15.66 17.19
CA ARG A 200 -14.62 -14.78 18.17
C ARG A 200 -13.13 -14.57 17.94
N LYS A 201 -12.42 -15.56 17.38
CA LYS A 201 -10.98 -15.45 17.09
C LYS A 201 -10.69 -14.51 15.92
N LYS A 202 -11.68 -14.24 15.06
CA LYS A 202 -11.55 -13.40 13.86
C LYS A 202 -11.80 -11.91 14.14
N LEU A 203 -12.53 -11.55 15.20
CA LEU A 203 -12.95 -10.18 15.49
C LEU A 203 -11.81 -9.15 15.35
N LEU A 204 -10.74 -9.31 16.12
CA LEU A 204 -9.61 -8.36 16.10
C LEU A 204 -8.95 -8.25 14.70
N LYS A 205 -8.80 -9.39 14.01
CA LYS A 205 -8.24 -9.40 12.65
C LYS A 205 -9.16 -8.65 11.67
N SER A 206 -10.47 -8.84 11.78
CA SER A 206 -11.46 -8.17 10.95
C SER A 206 -11.51 -6.66 11.21
N LEU A 207 -11.45 -6.24 12.48
CA LEU A 207 -11.38 -4.81 12.85
C LEU A 207 -10.12 -4.14 12.28
N HIS A 208 -8.95 -4.77 12.43
CA HIS A 208 -7.71 -4.26 11.83
C HIS A 208 -7.79 -4.19 10.30
N GLN A 209 -8.40 -5.17 9.65
CA GLN A 209 -8.55 -5.17 8.20
C GLN A 209 -9.50 -4.06 7.73
N ALA A 210 -10.64 -3.88 8.40
CA ALA A 210 -11.58 -2.79 8.13
C ALA A 210 -10.92 -1.41 8.27
N ALA A 211 -10.15 -1.19 9.34
CA ALA A 211 -9.38 0.04 9.53
C ALA A 211 -8.39 0.31 8.38
N LYS A 212 -7.63 -0.71 7.97
CA LYS A 212 -6.67 -0.62 6.86
C LYS A 212 -7.34 -0.30 5.53
N VAL A 213 -8.52 -0.89 5.26
CA VAL A 213 -9.31 -0.62 4.06
C VAL A 213 -9.82 0.82 4.06
N SER A 214 -10.41 1.27 5.17
CA SER A 214 -10.86 2.66 5.35
C SER A 214 -9.74 3.68 5.11
N HIS A 215 -8.53 3.41 5.60
CA HIS A 215 -7.37 4.27 5.33
C HIS A 215 -7.01 4.31 3.84
N ILE A 216 -6.99 3.16 3.16
CA ILE A 216 -6.71 3.11 1.72
C ILE A 216 -7.76 3.88 0.94
N GLU A 217 -9.06 3.66 1.20
CA GLU A 217 -10.13 4.38 0.51
C GLU A 217 -10.00 5.90 0.68
N LYS A 218 -9.72 6.35 1.91
CA LYS A 218 -9.41 7.76 2.20
C LYS A 218 -8.19 8.25 1.44
N LEU A 219 -7.12 7.46 1.32
CA LEU A 219 -5.92 7.85 0.58
C LEU A 219 -6.23 7.96 -0.93
N LEU A 220 -6.93 6.98 -1.49
CA LEU A 220 -7.26 6.94 -2.91
C LEU A 220 -8.17 8.11 -3.31
N SER A 221 -9.08 8.55 -2.45
CA SER A 221 -9.94 9.71 -2.73
C SER A 221 -9.19 11.05 -2.73
N MET A 222 -7.97 11.13 -2.17
CA MET A 222 -7.21 12.39 -2.12
C MET A 222 -6.81 12.88 -3.52
N ARG A 223 -7.10 14.16 -3.82
CA ARG A 223 -6.83 14.77 -5.13
C ARG A 223 -5.35 14.75 -5.53
N SER A 224 -4.42 14.94 -4.60
CA SER A 224 -2.97 14.96 -4.90
C SER A 224 -2.32 13.62 -4.58
N GLN A 225 -2.26 13.25 -3.28
CA GLN A 225 -1.50 12.09 -2.81
C GLN A 225 -2.13 10.73 -3.20
N GLY A 226 -3.40 10.70 -3.60
CA GLY A 226 -4.12 9.48 -3.99
C GLY A 226 -3.96 9.07 -5.44
N LYS A 227 -3.51 9.99 -6.33
CA LYS A 227 -3.47 9.77 -7.79
C LYS A 227 -2.62 8.57 -8.20
N ALA A 228 -1.40 8.49 -7.66
CA ALA A 228 -0.53 7.37 -7.94
C ALA A 228 -0.87 6.14 -7.10
N MET A 229 -1.42 6.34 -5.91
CA MET A 229 -1.77 5.24 -5.02
C MET A 229 -2.91 4.37 -5.58
N GLU A 230 -3.84 4.95 -6.34
CA GLU A 230 -4.88 4.16 -7.03
C GLU A 230 -4.28 3.18 -8.05
N CYS A 231 -3.21 3.63 -8.72
CA CYS A 231 -2.43 2.80 -9.64
C CYS A 231 -1.74 1.65 -8.91
N VAL A 232 -1.10 1.97 -7.79
CA VAL A 232 -0.34 1.03 -6.98
C VAL A 232 -1.26 -0.03 -6.36
N ALA A 233 -2.46 0.36 -5.95
CA ALA A 233 -3.44 -0.51 -5.31
C ALA A 233 -3.99 -1.61 -6.23
N ALA A 234 -3.85 -1.46 -7.56
CA ALA A 234 -4.35 -2.43 -8.53
C ALA A 234 -3.67 -3.79 -8.44
N HIS A 235 -2.39 -3.84 -8.01
CA HIS A 235 -1.67 -5.10 -7.91
C HIS A 235 -0.58 -5.10 -6.81
N PRO A 236 -0.49 -6.13 -5.95
CA PRO A 236 0.47 -6.18 -4.83
C PRO A 236 1.95 -6.10 -5.22
N ALA A 237 2.32 -6.54 -6.43
CA ALA A 237 3.69 -6.45 -6.92
C ALA A 237 4.22 -5.01 -6.97
N SER A 238 3.33 -4.02 -7.13
CA SER A 238 3.66 -2.60 -7.12
C SER A 238 4.29 -2.13 -5.80
N SER A 239 4.13 -2.88 -4.71
CA SER A 239 4.60 -2.50 -3.37
C SER A 239 5.40 -3.61 -2.68
N HIS A 240 5.92 -4.56 -3.46
CA HIS A 240 6.59 -5.76 -2.94
C HIS A 240 7.79 -5.48 -2.03
N PHE A 241 8.45 -4.34 -2.20
CA PHE A 241 9.67 -3.94 -1.51
C PHE A 241 9.41 -3.21 -0.18
N ILE A 242 8.18 -2.74 0.09
CA ILE A 242 7.91 -1.91 1.27
C ILE A 242 8.29 -2.64 2.57
N SER A 243 8.04 -3.95 2.64
CA SER A 243 8.27 -4.74 3.85
C SER A 243 9.65 -5.43 3.92
N ASN A 244 10.42 -5.49 2.83
CA ASN A 244 11.63 -6.32 2.79
C ASN A 244 12.78 -5.75 1.95
N GLY A 245 12.57 -4.63 1.24
CA GLY A 245 13.56 -3.99 0.38
C GLY A 245 13.99 -4.79 -0.85
N LYS A 246 13.43 -5.99 -1.09
CA LYS A 246 13.91 -6.88 -2.16
C LYS A 246 13.83 -6.18 -3.52
N PHE A 247 14.86 -6.41 -4.33
CA PHE A 247 15.03 -5.87 -5.68
C PHE A 247 14.99 -4.34 -5.78
N THR A 248 15.20 -3.61 -4.68
CA THR A 248 15.08 -2.15 -4.64
C THR A 248 16.29 -1.56 -3.93
N ARG A 249 16.95 -0.57 -4.55
CA ARG A 249 18.10 0.10 -3.90
C ARG A 249 17.61 0.92 -2.71
N PHE A 250 18.49 1.17 -1.73
CA PHE A 250 18.17 2.04 -0.59
C PHE A 250 17.68 3.43 -1.01
N ALA A 251 18.28 4.01 -2.05
CA ALA A 251 17.87 5.33 -2.56
C ALA A 251 16.51 5.29 -3.26
N ASP A 252 16.22 4.21 -3.99
CA ASP A 252 14.95 4.01 -4.70
C ASP A 252 13.80 3.82 -3.70
N TRP A 253 14.05 3.04 -2.64
CA TRP A 253 13.09 2.82 -1.55
C TRP A 253 12.72 4.13 -0.86
N ARG A 254 13.71 4.97 -0.50
CA ARG A 254 13.43 6.28 0.13
C ARG A 254 12.71 7.25 -0.82
N PHE A 255 13.07 7.22 -2.10
CA PHE A 255 12.47 8.10 -3.12
C PHE A 255 10.99 7.80 -3.35
N VAL A 256 10.61 6.52 -3.47
CA VAL A 256 9.33 6.13 -4.05
C VAL A 256 8.13 6.53 -3.17
N HIS A 257 8.30 6.59 -1.85
CA HIS A 257 7.24 6.99 -0.92
C HIS A 257 6.77 8.44 -1.18
N SER A 258 7.72 9.39 -1.13
CA SER A 258 7.44 10.79 -1.44
C SER A 258 7.01 11.00 -2.90
N ALA A 259 7.56 10.21 -3.83
CA ALA A 259 7.17 10.28 -5.24
C ALA A 259 5.69 9.91 -5.44
N ARG A 260 5.24 8.80 -4.86
CA ARG A 260 3.85 8.30 -4.99
C ARG A 260 2.83 9.21 -4.33
N LEU A 261 3.21 9.88 -3.25
CA LEU A 261 2.34 10.87 -2.60
C LEU A 261 2.41 12.25 -3.26
N ASN A 262 3.19 12.43 -4.34
CA ASN A 262 3.39 13.72 -5.00
C ASN A 262 3.93 14.80 -4.04
N LEU A 263 4.91 14.41 -3.22
CA LEU A 263 5.53 15.24 -2.16
C LEU A 263 6.99 15.60 -2.46
N LEU A 264 7.51 15.19 -3.62
CA LEU A 264 8.87 15.53 -4.03
C LEU A 264 8.99 17.04 -4.35
N PRO A 265 10.11 17.68 -3.96
CA PRO A 265 10.32 19.10 -4.22
C PRO A 265 10.54 19.37 -5.73
N VAL A 266 9.50 19.89 -6.37
CA VAL A 266 9.52 20.41 -7.74
C VAL A 266 8.99 21.84 -7.75
N ASN A 267 9.44 22.67 -8.70
CA ASN A 267 9.04 24.09 -8.76
C ASN A 267 7.53 24.26 -8.90
N GLY A 268 6.86 23.35 -9.62
CA GLY A 268 5.40 23.36 -9.77
C GLY A 268 4.60 23.08 -8.50
N ALA A 269 5.24 22.48 -7.48
CA ALA A 269 4.62 22.21 -6.18
C ALA A 269 4.71 23.40 -5.20
N LYS A 270 5.53 24.41 -5.51
CA LYS A 270 5.67 25.62 -4.68
C LYS A 270 4.35 26.39 -4.66
N GLN A 271 3.90 26.73 -3.46
CA GLN A 271 2.72 27.57 -3.23
C GLN A 271 3.15 29.02 -3.07
N TRP A 272 2.27 29.97 -3.41
CA TRP A 272 2.48 31.41 -3.18
C TRP A 272 3.74 31.99 -3.85
N VAL A 273 4.12 31.45 -5.00
CA VAL A 273 5.22 31.96 -5.83
C VAL A 273 4.71 32.42 -7.19
N ASP A 274 5.45 33.35 -7.79
CA ASP A 274 5.21 33.81 -9.15
C ASP A 274 5.17 32.63 -10.16
N PRO A 275 4.28 32.63 -11.16
CA PRO A 275 4.21 31.57 -12.17
C PRO A 275 5.55 31.29 -12.88
N SER A 276 6.40 32.30 -13.08
CA SER A 276 7.72 32.11 -13.68
C SER A 276 8.64 31.23 -12.81
N ALA A 277 8.51 31.30 -11.48
CA ALA A 277 9.27 30.47 -10.54
C ALA A 277 8.79 29.00 -10.54
N LYS A 278 7.66 28.69 -11.18
CA LYS A 278 7.15 27.33 -11.36
C LYS A 278 7.71 26.64 -12.61
N ARG A 279 8.41 27.38 -13.47
CA ARG A 279 8.99 26.82 -14.69
C ARG A 279 10.01 25.73 -14.39
N CYS A 280 10.14 24.81 -15.33
CA CYS A 280 11.13 23.74 -15.28
C CYS A 280 12.55 24.32 -15.26
N ARG A 281 13.31 23.95 -14.23
CA ARG A 281 14.69 24.40 -14.00
C ARG A 281 15.68 23.90 -15.06
N ARG A 282 15.28 22.93 -15.88
CA ARG A 282 16.12 22.34 -16.94
C ARG A 282 15.72 22.79 -18.32
N CYS A 283 14.45 22.62 -18.70
CA CYS A 283 14.00 22.87 -20.06
C CYS A 283 13.09 24.11 -20.22
N GLY A 284 12.80 24.84 -19.14
CA GLY A 284 11.99 26.06 -19.20
C GLY A 284 10.49 25.85 -19.47
N ALA A 285 9.99 24.61 -19.48
CA ALA A 285 8.56 24.33 -19.58
C ALA A 285 7.76 25.09 -18.50
N PRO A 286 6.51 25.54 -18.76
CA PRO A 286 5.77 26.43 -17.87
C PRO A 286 5.58 25.92 -16.43
N ASN A 287 5.51 24.61 -16.23
CA ASN A 287 5.25 24.02 -14.93
C ASN A 287 6.08 22.75 -14.70
N GLU A 288 7.00 22.81 -13.73
CA GLU A 288 7.81 21.67 -13.32
C GLU A 288 7.04 20.77 -12.36
N THR A 289 6.28 19.84 -12.92
CA THR A 289 5.58 18.81 -12.16
C THR A 289 6.39 17.52 -12.13
N LEU A 290 6.15 16.63 -11.17
CA LEU A 290 6.78 15.31 -11.17
C LEU A 290 6.54 14.51 -12.48
N PRO A 291 5.32 14.44 -13.05
CA PRO A 291 5.11 13.87 -14.38
C PRO A 291 5.99 14.52 -15.45
N HIS A 292 6.12 15.85 -15.42
CA HIS A 292 7.01 16.53 -16.36
C HIS A 292 8.46 16.07 -16.20
N VAL A 293 8.99 16.11 -14.98
CA VAL A 293 10.38 15.71 -14.69
C VAL A 293 10.67 14.29 -15.17
N VAL A 294 9.79 13.34 -14.84
CA VAL A 294 10.05 11.91 -15.00
C VAL A 294 9.64 11.37 -16.38
N ASN A 295 8.75 12.05 -17.11
CA ASN A 295 8.20 11.56 -18.38
C ASN A 295 8.24 12.55 -19.56
N HIS A 296 8.38 13.85 -19.34
CA HIS A 296 8.19 14.85 -20.41
C HIS A 296 9.30 15.91 -20.57
N CYS A 297 10.21 16.05 -19.62
CA CYS A 297 11.39 16.92 -19.72
C CYS A 297 12.44 16.35 -20.69
N LYS A 298 12.42 16.80 -21.96
CA LYS A 298 13.23 16.23 -23.07
C LYS A 298 14.74 16.16 -22.85
N VAL A 299 15.28 16.93 -21.89
CA VAL A 299 16.68 16.81 -21.42
C VAL A 299 17.01 15.37 -20.99
N HIS A 300 16.00 14.62 -20.52
CA HIS A 300 16.12 13.27 -19.99
C HIS A 300 15.70 12.17 -20.97
N SER A 301 15.58 12.48 -22.28
CA SER A 301 15.11 11.54 -23.30
C SER A 301 15.93 10.24 -23.35
N ALA A 302 17.25 10.34 -23.24
CA ALA A 302 18.13 9.18 -23.17
C ALA A 302 17.83 8.28 -21.95
N ALA A 303 17.53 8.88 -20.79
CA ALA A 303 17.15 8.14 -19.59
C ALA A 303 15.83 7.38 -19.79
N TRP A 304 14.85 8.02 -20.45
CA TRP A 304 13.57 7.39 -20.73
C TRP A 304 13.74 6.16 -21.61
N GLN A 305 14.60 6.26 -22.63
CA GLN A 305 14.92 5.12 -23.48
C GLN A 305 15.62 4.01 -22.68
N LYS A 306 16.57 4.33 -21.80
CA LYS A 306 17.22 3.32 -20.95
C LYS A 306 16.22 2.65 -19.99
N ARG A 307 15.30 3.43 -19.39
CA ARG A 307 14.19 2.90 -18.57
C ARG A 307 13.30 1.94 -19.34
N HIS A 308 12.91 2.35 -20.53
CA HIS A 308 12.11 1.54 -21.45
C HIS A 308 12.82 0.23 -21.81
N ASN A 309 14.07 0.33 -22.26
CA ASN A 309 14.87 -0.81 -22.67
C ASN A 309 15.10 -1.81 -21.53
N ALA A 310 15.22 -1.35 -20.28
CA ALA A 310 15.37 -2.24 -19.13
C ALA A 310 14.16 -3.19 -18.97
N ILE A 311 12.93 -2.69 -19.17
CA ILE A 311 11.73 -3.53 -19.12
C ILE A 311 11.61 -4.37 -20.40
N GLN A 312 11.86 -3.77 -21.58
CA GLN A 312 11.86 -4.48 -22.87
C GLN A 312 12.77 -5.71 -22.83
N GLU A 313 13.99 -5.56 -22.28
CA GLU A 313 14.97 -6.64 -22.21
C GLU A 313 14.51 -7.78 -21.30
N ARG A 314 13.80 -7.48 -20.21
CA ARG A 314 13.19 -8.53 -19.37
C ARG A 314 12.16 -9.32 -20.14
N ILE A 315 11.25 -8.63 -20.82
CA ILE A 315 10.20 -9.28 -21.63
C ILE A 315 10.83 -10.11 -22.76
N ARG A 316 11.83 -9.57 -23.45
CA ARG A 316 12.57 -10.27 -24.50
C ARG A 316 13.20 -11.57 -23.98
N LYS A 317 13.82 -11.54 -22.80
CA LYS A 317 14.40 -12.73 -22.17
C LYS A 317 13.34 -13.80 -21.89
N VAL A 318 12.16 -13.42 -21.40
CA VAL A 318 11.06 -14.38 -21.17
C VAL A 318 10.63 -15.05 -22.48
N ILE A 319 10.40 -14.25 -23.52
CA ILE A 319 9.95 -14.73 -24.83
C ILE A 319 10.96 -15.71 -25.43
N ALA A 320 12.26 -15.45 -25.28
CA ALA A 320 13.31 -16.30 -25.81
C ALA A 320 13.28 -17.74 -25.25
N PHE A 321 12.63 -17.97 -24.10
CA PHE A 321 12.43 -19.33 -23.55
C PHE A 321 11.13 -19.99 -24.01
N SER A 322 10.13 -19.21 -24.45
CA SER A 322 8.78 -19.71 -24.77
C SER A 322 8.41 -19.62 -26.25
N GLY A 323 9.25 -19.00 -27.07
CA GLY A 323 8.99 -18.73 -28.47
C GLY A 323 10.17 -18.08 -29.18
N GLN A 324 9.91 -17.54 -30.36
CA GLN A 324 10.92 -16.93 -31.21
C GLN A 324 10.73 -15.41 -31.29
N VAL A 325 11.78 -14.65 -31.01
CA VAL A 325 11.80 -13.21 -31.27
C VAL A 325 12.06 -12.98 -32.76
N ILE A 326 11.07 -12.47 -33.49
CA ILE A 326 11.15 -12.16 -34.93
C ILE A 326 11.94 -10.87 -35.15
N SER A 327 11.61 -9.82 -34.39
CA SER A 327 12.32 -8.55 -34.49
C SER A 327 12.22 -7.74 -33.20
N VAL A 328 13.19 -6.84 -33.00
CA VAL A 328 13.26 -5.94 -31.85
C VAL A 328 13.56 -4.54 -32.36
N ASN A 329 12.71 -3.57 -32.03
CA ASN A 329 12.86 -2.18 -32.46
C ASN A 329 13.15 -2.08 -33.97
N ARG A 330 12.40 -2.75 -34.84
CA ARG A 330 12.55 -2.65 -36.31
C ARG A 330 11.25 -2.18 -36.94
N ALA A 331 11.38 -1.42 -38.03
CA ALA A 331 10.22 -1.05 -38.84
C ALA A 331 9.63 -2.30 -39.51
N VAL A 332 8.31 -2.40 -39.52
CA VAL A 332 7.59 -3.55 -40.08
C VAL A 332 6.99 -3.18 -41.43
N GLY A 333 7.50 -3.81 -42.49
CA GLY A 333 7.08 -3.55 -43.86
C GLY A 333 7.17 -2.08 -44.26
N GLU A 334 6.23 -1.67 -45.11
CA GLU A 334 6.14 -0.28 -45.60
C GLU A 334 5.46 0.67 -44.62
N THR A 335 4.86 0.15 -43.53
CA THR A 335 4.09 0.96 -42.57
C THR A 335 4.95 1.95 -41.77
N ARG A 336 6.28 1.76 -41.78
CA ARG A 336 7.26 2.46 -40.93
C ARG A 336 6.99 2.37 -39.42
N LEU A 337 5.98 1.59 -39.00
CA LEU A 337 5.67 1.35 -37.60
C LEU A 337 6.77 0.47 -37.00
N ARG A 338 7.24 0.87 -35.82
CA ARG A 338 8.35 0.24 -35.12
C ARG A 338 7.88 -0.24 -33.74
N PRO A 339 7.28 -1.43 -33.65
CA PRO A 339 6.98 -2.04 -32.36
C PRO A 339 8.28 -2.42 -31.63
N ASP A 340 8.20 -2.58 -30.31
CA ASP A 340 9.37 -2.86 -29.50
C ASP A 340 9.83 -4.30 -29.68
N ILE A 341 8.90 -5.25 -29.71
CA ILE A 341 9.18 -6.67 -29.95
C ILE A 341 8.08 -7.23 -30.85
N VAL A 342 8.47 -7.98 -31.88
CA VAL A 342 7.58 -8.90 -32.60
C VAL A 342 8.05 -10.31 -32.31
N ALA A 343 7.16 -11.19 -31.89
CA ALA A 343 7.48 -12.57 -31.52
C ALA A 343 6.48 -13.56 -32.10
N SER A 344 6.94 -14.79 -32.37
CA SER A 344 6.10 -15.95 -32.65
C SER A 344 6.09 -16.87 -31.43
N ILE A 345 4.90 -17.15 -30.90
CA ILE A 345 4.70 -18.04 -29.74
C ILE A 345 3.56 -18.98 -30.10
N GLU A 346 3.79 -20.30 -30.04
CA GLU A 346 2.80 -21.33 -30.40
C GLU A 346 2.16 -21.11 -31.79
N GLY A 347 2.96 -20.65 -32.76
CA GLY A 347 2.49 -20.38 -34.13
C GLY A 347 1.70 -19.08 -34.32
N LYS A 348 1.50 -18.29 -33.25
CA LYS A 348 0.80 -17.00 -33.27
C LYS A 348 1.79 -15.84 -33.21
N VAL A 349 1.47 -14.74 -33.89
CA VAL A 349 2.32 -13.53 -33.90
C VAL A 349 1.86 -12.53 -32.85
N PHE A 350 2.78 -12.05 -32.02
CA PHE A 350 2.54 -11.05 -30.99
C PHE A 350 3.35 -9.78 -31.27
N ILE A 351 2.65 -8.66 -31.38
CA ILE A 351 3.22 -7.31 -31.51
C ILE A 351 3.20 -6.67 -30.13
N ILE A 352 4.37 -6.63 -29.50
CA ILE A 352 4.51 -6.25 -28.09
C ILE A 352 5.15 -4.87 -28.02
N ASP A 353 4.55 -3.99 -27.24
CA ASP A 353 5.04 -2.62 -27.04
C ASP A 353 5.03 -2.24 -25.56
N ILE A 354 6.17 -1.80 -25.06
CA ILE A 354 6.38 -1.40 -23.68
C ILE A 354 5.95 0.06 -23.52
N THR A 355 5.05 0.31 -22.57
CA THR A 355 4.56 1.66 -22.30
C THR A 355 4.79 2.02 -20.84
N ILE A 356 5.46 3.15 -20.61
CA ILE A 356 5.81 3.64 -19.27
C ILE A 356 5.18 5.01 -19.03
N PRO A 357 3.86 5.08 -18.79
CA PRO A 357 3.18 6.33 -18.50
C PRO A 357 3.44 6.75 -17.05
N PHE A 358 3.16 8.02 -16.74
CA PHE A 358 3.18 8.50 -15.36
C PHE A 358 1.92 8.05 -14.60
N GLU A 359 2.04 7.90 -13.29
CA GLU A 359 0.96 7.52 -12.41
C GLU A 359 -0.14 8.59 -12.24
N ASN A 360 -1.19 8.57 -13.07
CA ASN A 360 -2.29 9.53 -12.98
C ASN A 360 -3.68 8.89 -13.10
N ARG A 361 -4.15 8.19 -12.06
CA ARG A 361 -5.50 7.55 -11.96
C ARG A 361 -5.77 6.46 -13.00
N LEU A 362 -6.51 5.39 -12.67
CA LEU A 362 -6.63 4.21 -13.54
C LEU A 362 -7.12 4.49 -14.98
N THR A 363 -7.91 5.53 -15.19
CA THR A 363 -8.43 5.92 -16.51
C THR A 363 -7.33 6.29 -17.51
N ALA A 364 -6.25 6.96 -17.07
CA ALA A 364 -5.13 7.33 -17.96
C ALA A 364 -4.41 6.11 -18.55
N PHE A 365 -4.60 4.92 -17.95
CA PHE A 365 -3.90 3.68 -18.31
C PHE A 365 -4.65 2.88 -19.33
N GLN A 366 -5.96 2.80 -19.14
CA GLN A 366 -6.87 2.25 -20.12
C GLN A 366 -6.70 3.02 -21.44
N GLU A 367 -6.56 4.35 -21.35
CA GLU A 367 -6.31 5.19 -22.51
C GLU A 367 -4.94 4.93 -23.15
N ALA A 368 -3.86 4.82 -22.37
CA ALA A 368 -2.52 4.50 -22.90
C ALA A 368 -2.50 3.17 -23.66
N ARG A 369 -3.15 2.13 -23.13
CA ARG A 369 -3.30 0.82 -23.78
C ARG A 369 -4.11 0.92 -25.07
N ARG A 370 -5.25 1.61 -25.03
CA ARG A 370 -6.13 1.84 -26.20
C ARG A 370 -5.40 2.55 -27.34
N MET A 371 -4.62 3.58 -27.01
CA MET A 371 -3.80 4.29 -28.00
C MET A 371 -2.78 3.39 -28.68
N LYS A 372 -2.14 2.46 -27.94
CA LYS A 372 -1.16 1.51 -28.51
C LYS A 372 -1.83 0.45 -29.39
N ASN A 373 -2.98 -0.07 -28.97
CA ASN A 373 -3.77 -0.97 -29.81
C ASN A 373 -4.13 -0.31 -31.14
N LYS A 374 -4.67 0.91 -31.12
CA LYS A 374 -5.01 1.66 -32.33
C LYS A 374 -3.77 1.97 -33.20
N LYS A 375 -2.62 2.27 -32.58
CA LYS A 375 -1.38 2.57 -33.30
C LYS A 375 -0.88 1.40 -34.16
N TYR A 376 -0.94 0.17 -33.63
CA TYR A 376 -0.39 -1.00 -34.29
C TYR A 376 -1.44 -1.87 -35.00
N GLU A 377 -2.71 -1.50 -34.95
CA GLU A 377 -3.81 -2.16 -35.68
C GLU A 377 -3.47 -2.45 -37.15
N PRO A 378 -2.83 -1.54 -37.92
CA PRO A 378 -2.45 -1.83 -39.31
C PRO A 378 -1.51 -3.04 -39.47
N LEU A 379 -0.72 -3.36 -38.45
CA LEU A 379 0.24 -4.49 -38.50
C LEU A 379 -0.45 -5.86 -38.42
N ILE A 380 -1.70 -5.93 -37.95
CA ILE A 380 -2.47 -7.18 -37.93
C ILE A 380 -2.63 -7.71 -39.35
N ASN A 381 -3.11 -6.86 -40.26
CA ASN A 381 -3.30 -7.24 -41.66
C ASN A 381 -1.97 -7.51 -42.37
N TYR A 382 -0.92 -6.75 -42.03
CA TYR A 382 0.43 -7.00 -42.57
C TYR A 382 0.90 -8.43 -42.29
N PHE A 383 0.88 -8.87 -41.02
CA PHE A 383 1.35 -10.21 -40.68
C PHE A 383 0.40 -11.32 -41.16
N LYS A 384 -0.91 -11.07 -41.19
CA LYS A 384 -1.88 -12.01 -41.80
C LYS A 384 -1.59 -12.23 -43.28
N ASN A 385 -1.29 -11.17 -44.04
CA ASN A 385 -0.92 -11.27 -45.45
C ASN A 385 0.41 -12.00 -45.68
N GLN A 386 1.27 -12.08 -44.65
CA GLN A 386 2.50 -12.88 -44.66
C GLN A 386 2.29 -14.33 -44.18
N GLY A 387 1.05 -14.76 -43.98
CA GLY A 387 0.71 -16.13 -43.62
C GLY A 387 0.54 -16.40 -42.11
N ALA A 388 0.55 -15.37 -41.25
CA ALA A 388 0.23 -15.56 -39.84
C ALA A 388 -1.27 -15.85 -39.66
N SER A 389 -1.62 -16.96 -39.00
CA SER A 389 -3.01 -17.33 -38.72
C SER A 389 -3.67 -16.37 -37.73
N GLU A 390 -2.95 -16.04 -36.65
CA GLU A 390 -3.42 -15.15 -35.59
C GLU A 390 -2.34 -14.11 -35.24
N VAL A 391 -2.78 -12.87 -35.04
CA VAL A 391 -1.91 -11.74 -34.72
C VAL A 391 -2.53 -10.92 -33.58
N PHE A 392 -1.77 -10.69 -32.52
CA PHE A 392 -2.22 -9.98 -31.31
C PHE A 392 -1.36 -8.77 -31.03
N ILE A 393 -1.97 -7.67 -30.60
CA ILE A 393 -1.26 -6.50 -30.08
C ILE A 393 -1.26 -6.57 -28.56
N VAL A 394 -0.07 -6.49 -27.96
CA VAL A 394 0.12 -6.65 -26.53
C VAL A 394 0.90 -5.46 -25.97
N PRO A 395 0.20 -4.41 -25.52
CA PRO A 395 0.84 -3.37 -24.72
C PRO A 395 1.25 -3.95 -23.36
N ILE A 396 2.52 -3.82 -22.99
CA ILE A 396 3.01 -4.12 -21.64
C ILE A 396 3.19 -2.80 -20.90
N VAL A 397 2.32 -2.54 -19.93
CA VAL A 397 2.27 -1.26 -19.23
C VAL A 397 2.89 -1.40 -17.84
N VAL A 398 4.00 -0.71 -17.60
CA VAL A 398 4.63 -0.60 -16.29
C VAL A 398 4.83 0.88 -16.01
N ARG A 399 4.28 1.37 -14.92
CA ARG A 399 4.15 2.81 -14.68
C ARG A 399 5.43 3.38 -14.07
N SER A 400 5.66 4.68 -14.22
CA SER A 400 6.97 5.30 -13.95
C SER A 400 7.42 5.17 -12.48
N LEU A 401 6.50 5.20 -11.53
CA LEU A 401 6.71 4.98 -10.10
C LEU A 401 6.45 3.53 -9.68
N GLY A 402 6.50 2.59 -10.63
CA GLY A 402 6.51 1.15 -10.41
C GLY A 402 5.15 0.54 -10.09
N ALA A 403 4.06 1.10 -10.59
CA ALA A 403 2.77 0.44 -10.52
C ALA A 403 2.58 -0.53 -11.71
N TRP A 404 2.12 -1.75 -11.41
CA TRP A 404 1.93 -2.85 -12.37
C TRP A 404 0.50 -2.84 -12.93
N ASP A 405 0.36 -3.02 -14.25
CA ASP A 405 -0.95 -3.23 -14.89
C ASP A 405 -1.31 -4.72 -14.91
N VAL A 406 -2.45 -5.07 -14.33
CA VAL A 406 -2.95 -6.45 -14.26
C VAL A 406 -3.25 -7.03 -15.64
N ALA A 407 -3.59 -6.19 -16.63
CA ALA A 407 -3.84 -6.62 -18.01
C ALA A 407 -2.58 -7.13 -18.74
N ASN A 408 -1.39 -6.90 -18.19
CA ASN A 408 -0.18 -7.53 -18.69
C ASN A 408 -0.19 -9.05 -18.46
N ASP A 409 -0.85 -9.51 -17.39
CA ASP A 409 -0.78 -10.89 -16.94
C ASP A 409 -1.43 -11.87 -17.92
N ASP A 410 -2.43 -11.43 -18.70
CA ASP A 410 -3.13 -12.28 -19.67
C ASP A 410 -2.15 -12.86 -20.69
N PHE A 411 -1.30 -12.01 -21.27
CA PHE A 411 -0.23 -12.45 -22.16
C PHE A 411 0.92 -13.11 -21.39
N LEU A 412 1.34 -12.54 -20.25
CA LEU A 412 2.54 -13.04 -19.59
C LEU A 412 2.37 -14.44 -18.98
N ARG A 413 1.14 -14.88 -18.68
CA ARG A 413 0.84 -16.26 -18.28
C ARG A 413 1.05 -17.27 -19.41
N LEU A 414 0.96 -16.85 -20.67
CA LEU A 414 1.26 -17.70 -21.83
C LEU A 414 2.75 -18.00 -21.93
N ILE A 415 3.61 -17.04 -21.56
CA ILE A 415 5.05 -17.13 -21.81
C ILE A 415 5.90 -17.37 -20.56
N ALA A 416 5.32 -17.33 -19.36
CA ALA A 416 6.05 -17.46 -18.11
C ALA A 416 5.37 -18.40 -17.11
N THR A 417 6.19 -19.16 -16.38
CA THR A 417 5.72 -19.93 -15.22
C THR A 417 5.17 -19.00 -14.14
N LYS A 418 4.24 -19.51 -13.31
CA LYS A 418 3.62 -18.73 -12.22
C LYS A 418 4.65 -18.12 -11.27
N SER A 419 5.70 -18.85 -10.92
CA SER A 419 6.78 -18.39 -10.03
C SER A 419 7.61 -17.30 -10.67
N TYR A 420 8.03 -17.50 -11.93
CA TYR A 420 8.82 -16.51 -12.66
C TYR A 420 8.02 -15.24 -12.94
N LEU A 421 6.75 -15.36 -13.31
CA LEU A 421 5.88 -14.21 -13.50
C LEU A 421 5.75 -13.38 -12.21
N ALA A 422 5.65 -14.02 -11.03
CA ALA A 422 5.67 -13.30 -9.76
C ALA A 422 6.98 -12.53 -9.50
N LEU A 423 8.11 -13.05 -9.96
CA LEU A 423 9.41 -12.36 -9.91
C LEU A 423 9.50 -11.23 -10.95
N LEU A 424 9.12 -11.49 -12.21
CA LEU A 424 9.15 -10.55 -13.32
C LEU A 424 8.41 -9.25 -12.99
N ARG A 425 7.18 -9.36 -12.44
CA ARG A 425 6.40 -8.17 -12.02
C ARG A 425 7.20 -7.28 -11.07
N LYS A 426 7.84 -7.88 -10.06
CA LYS A 426 8.62 -7.16 -9.04
C LYS A 426 9.80 -6.45 -9.69
N LEU A 427 10.56 -7.18 -10.51
CA LEU A 427 11.75 -6.67 -11.19
C LEU A 427 11.42 -5.51 -12.14
N CYS A 428 10.34 -5.61 -12.92
CA CYS A 428 9.88 -4.52 -13.79
C CYS A 428 9.45 -3.28 -12.99
N CYS A 429 8.72 -3.46 -11.89
CA CYS A 429 8.33 -2.35 -11.01
C CYS A 429 9.57 -1.65 -10.43
N SER A 430 10.54 -2.42 -9.95
CA SER A 430 11.79 -1.88 -9.39
C SER A 430 12.63 -1.15 -10.43
N ASP A 431 12.72 -1.66 -11.66
CA ASP A 431 13.44 -0.96 -12.73
C ASP A 431 12.80 0.37 -13.09
N ALA A 432 11.47 0.42 -13.17
CA ALA A 432 10.77 1.67 -13.40
C ALA A 432 11.07 2.70 -12.31
N ILE A 433 11.00 2.30 -11.03
CA ILE A 433 11.30 3.18 -9.88
C ILE A 433 12.75 3.65 -9.92
N ARG A 434 13.70 2.73 -10.10
CA ARG A 434 15.14 3.01 -10.15
C ARG A 434 15.46 4.11 -11.17
N TRP A 435 15.01 3.92 -12.41
CA TRP A 435 15.25 4.90 -13.46
C TRP A 435 14.53 6.23 -13.20
N SER A 436 13.31 6.19 -12.67
CA SER A 436 12.58 7.41 -12.31
C SER A 436 13.26 8.20 -11.19
N ARG A 437 13.84 7.50 -10.21
CA ARG A 437 14.67 8.10 -9.15
C ARG A 437 15.92 8.75 -9.75
N ASP A 438 16.62 8.04 -10.63
CA ASP A 438 17.85 8.55 -11.24
C ASP A 438 17.59 9.76 -12.14
N ILE A 439 16.51 9.73 -12.94
CA ILE A 439 16.02 10.89 -13.71
C ILE A 439 15.70 12.07 -12.79
N TYR A 440 14.96 11.81 -11.71
CA TYR A 440 14.57 12.85 -10.78
C TYR A 440 15.79 13.48 -10.12
N ILE A 441 16.72 12.69 -9.58
CA ILE A 441 17.91 13.23 -8.91
C ILE A 441 18.79 14.00 -9.88
N GLU A 442 19.04 13.48 -11.08
CA GLU A 442 19.75 14.23 -12.13
C GLU A 442 19.03 15.55 -12.46
N HIS A 443 17.70 15.54 -12.52
CA HIS A 443 16.92 16.74 -12.73
C HIS A 443 17.14 17.77 -11.61
N ILE A 444 17.14 17.34 -10.35
CA ILE A 444 17.31 18.25 -9.21
C ILE A 444 18.75 18.77 -9.16
N THR A 445 19.74 17.88 -9.21
CA THR A 445 21.15 18.21 -8.92
C THR A 445 21.93 18.66 -10.14
N GLY A 446 21.58 18.16 -11.33
CA GLY A 446 22.32 18.39 -12.57
C GLY A 446 23.45 17.38 -12.78
N HIS A 447 23.66 16.46 -11.83
CA HIS A 447 24.68 15.43 -11.91
C HIS A 447 24.11 14.14 -12.48
N ARG A 448 24.72 13.65 -13.56
CA ARG A 448 24.39 12.38 -14.23
C ARG A 448 24.32 11.24 -13.21
N GLN A 449 23.20 10.53 -13.17
CA GLN A 449 22.99 9.42 -12.21
C GLN A 449 23.24 8.03 -12.82
N TYR A 450 23.48 7.94 -14.11
CA TYR A 450 23.65 6.68 -14.83
C TYR A 450 24.75 6.79 -15.88
N GLY A 451 25.65 5.81 -15.93
CA GLY A 451 26.71 5.72 -16.94
C GLY A 451 26.27 4.96 -18.20
N ASN A 452 27.15 4.93 -19.20
CA ASN A 452 27.22 3.78 -20.08
C ASN A 452 27.99 2.72 -19.29
N ILE A 453 27.35 1.60 -18.99
CA ILE A 453 28.07 0.44 -18.47
C ILE A 453 28.93 -0.02 -19.65
N GLU A 454 30.23 0.27 -19.62
CA GLU A 454 31.18 -0.50 -20.41
C GLU A 454 31.00 -1.96 -19.99
N GLN A 455 30.93 -2.87 -20.95
CA GLN A 455 30.49 -4.27 -20.79
C GLN A 455 31.42 -5.15 -19.92
N GLY A 456 32.19 -4.60 -18.97
CA GLY A 456 33.23 -5.30 -18.22
C GLY A 456 32.87 -5.81 -16.81
N GLU A 457 31.71 -5.51 -16.23
CA GLU A 457 31.43 -5.83 -14.81
C GLU A 457 30.10 -6.56 -14.56
N VAL A 458 29.77 -7.56 -15.39
CA VAL A 458 28.62 -8.46 -15.14
C VAL A 458 29.04 -9.91 -14.89
N GLU A 459 30.32 -10.27 -15.08
CA GLU A 459 30.80 -11.63 -14.82
C GLU A 459 31.03 -11.91 -13.32
N GLY A 460 31.22 -10.90 -12.47
CA GLY A 460 31.52 -11.10 -11.03
C GLY A 460 30.33 -11.36 -10.10
N ALA A 461 29.08 -11.40 -10.59
CA ALA A 461 27.89 -11.47 -9.73
C ALA A 461 27.08 -12.79 -9.85
N ILE A 462 27.54 -13.76 -10.65
CA ILE A 462 26.85 -15.04 -10.87
C ILE A 462 27.58 -16.23 -10.24
N GLU A 463 28.85 -16.09 -9.84
CA GLU A 463 29.60 -17.19 -9.20
C GLU A 463 29.31 -17.40 -7.69
N GLY A 464 28.44 -16.59 -7.08
CA GLY A 464 28.17 -16.65 -5.63
C GLY A 464 26.96 -17.48 -5.17
N THR A 465 26.26 -18.21 -6.05
CA THR A 465 25.01 -18.92 -5.70
C THR A 465 25.04 -20.44 -5.84
N HIS A 466 26.22 -21.05 -5.69
CA HIS A 466 26.32 -22.45 -5.31
C HIS A 466 27.05 -22.57 -3.97
N LEU A 467 26.27 -22.53 -2.88
CA LEU A 467 26.42 -23.31 -1.65
C LEU A 467 25.16 -23.14 -0.79
#